data_AF-A0A8H4JUW1-F1
#
_entry.id   AF-A0A8H4JUW1-F1
#
_cell.length_a   1.000
_cell.length_b   1.000
_cell.length_c   1.000
_cell.angle_alpha   90.00
_cell.angle_beta   90.00
_cell.angle_gamma   90.00
#
_symmetry.space_group_name_H-M   'P 1'
#
loop_
_entity.id
_entity.type
_entity.pdbx_description
1 polymer ?
#
loop_
_entity_poly.entity_id
_entity_poly.type
_entity_poly.pdbx_seq_one_letter_code
_entity_poly.pdbx_strand_id
1 'polypeptide(L)'
;MSDPVVEGWTLYAVGVASTILRFYARMRVDGWRSLQAEDYLMAISVAFYTIQTTLAYNIGILAHGLANNGITDAQRAALSPSNPEYDFRIIGSKIQVAGWTIYSALIWSLKLSMLYFYTRLTTGLGRPYRIRIYVGFGLVIGTFIATMIAIFAGCQPFHKYWQINPDPGNSCQAAISKPIVWVSFAANISTDIYLIAIPLPMLWGSSLKMIKKIASTIVLGAGIFVLVCATLKSVFVLVDPVHGAELAGSWGTREAFVAVMTTNLPILFPLFRVWLTPIFGSVLRSSHKTSYQYPSGFQTIGGGGRSGKSNDPSRRGPPTANPISANMSFNNSEERIVKTEAHRMDDLTDYSTSKGIIVSNVVEVIHEDKKGGSSRSGEGSDGLW
;
A
#
# COMPACT_ATOMS: atom_id res chain seq x y z
N MET A 1 2.01 17.09 -26.78
CA MET A 1 2.19 15.69 -26.33
C MET A 1 3.54 15.63 -25.65
N SER A 2 3.60 15.16 -24.40
CA SER A 2 4.87 14.86 -23.74
C SER A 2 5.61 13.78 -24.54
N ASP A 3 6.92 13.92 -24.67
CA ASP A 3 7.79 12.88 -25.22
C ASP A 3 7.61 11.58 -24.41
N PRO A 4 7.27 10.43 -25.03
CA PRO A 4 7.10 9.14 -24.34
C PRO A 4 8.30 8.77 -23.47
N VAL A 5 9.51 9.19 -23.85
CA VAL A 5 10.74 8.97 -23.08
C VAL A 5 10.70 9.78 -21.78
N VAL A 6 10.36 11.07 -21.87
CA VAL A 6 10.23 11.96 -20.71
C VAL A 6 9.15 11.47 -19.77
N GLU A 7 8.00 11.05 -20.31
CA GLU A 7 6.93 10.45 -19.53
C GLU A 7 7.42 9.19 -18.79
N GLY A 8 8.04 8.25 -19.51
CA GLY A 8 8.55 7.00 -18.93
C GLY A 8 9.54 7.21 -17.78
N TRP A 9 10.55 8.07 -17.98
CA TRP A 9 11.55 8.36 -16.94
C TRP A 9 10.95 9.13 -15.76
N THR A 10 9.97 10.01 -15.99
CA THR A 10 9.28 10.72 -14.92
C THR A 10 8.47 9.75 -14.05
N LEU A 11 7.68 8.88 -14.67
CA LEU A 11 6.90 7.85 -13.96
C LEU A 11 7.82 6.88 -13.19
N TYR A 12 8.94 6.49 -13.80
CA TYR A 12 9.94 5.67 -13.13
C TYR A 12 10.53 6.37 -11.90
N ALA A 13 11.00 7.61 -12.04
CA ALA A 13 11.59 8.38 -10.95
C ALA A 13 10.63 8.54 -9.77
N VAL A 14 9.37 8.89 -10.05
CA VAL A 14 8.32 9.01 -9.02
C VAL A 14 8.03 7.66 -8.36
N GLY A 15 7.93 6.58 -9.13
CA GLY A 15 7.69 5.24 -8.61
C GLY A 15 8.82 4.75 -7.70
N VAL A 16 10.08 4.94 -8.11
CA VAL A 16 11.27 4.60 -7.31
C VAL A 16 11.33 5.46 -6.05
N ALA A 17 11.10 6.77 -6.15
CA ALA A 17 11.08 7.66 -5.00
C ALA A 17 10.01 7.25 -3.97
N SER A 18 8.81 6.86 -4.44
CA SER A 18 7.75 6.35 -3.56
C SER A 18 8.18 5.07 -2.84
N THR A 19 8.95 4.21 -3.50
CA THR A 19 9.43 2.96 -2.93
C THR A 19 10.55 3.19 -1.92
N ILE A 20 11.47 4.11 -2.21
CA ILE A 20 12.50 4.55 -1.25
C ILE A 20 11.84 5.12 0.00
N LEU A 21 10.81 5.96 -0.18
CA LEU A 21 10.04 6.52 0.94
C LEU A 21 9.36 5.42 1.76
N ARG A 22 8.82 4.37 1.10
CA ARG A 22 8.25 3.20 1.78
C ARG A 22 9.28 2.50 2.65
N PHE A 23 10.47 2.21 2.11
CA PHE A 23 11.54 1.58 2.88
C PHE A 23 12.00 2.46 4.05
N TYR A 24 12.14 3.76 3.82
CA TYR A 24 12.46 4.72 4.88
C TYR A 24 11.41 4.71 5.99
N ALA A 25 10.12 4.74 5.63
CA ALA A 25 9.00 4.66 6.56
C ALA A 25 9.09 3.41 7.44
N ARG A 26 9.26 2.24 6.81
CA ARG A 26 9.37 0.95 7.50
C ARG A 26 10.57 0.91 8.42
N MET A 27 11.74 1.31 7.94
CA MET A 27 12.97 1.30 8.75
C MET A 27 12.89 2.25 9.94
N ARG A 28 12.17 3.37 9.83
CA ARG A 28 11.97 4.33 10.92
C ARG A 28 10.94 3.88 11.95
N VAL A 29 9.84 3.26 11.51
CA VAL A 29 8.73 2.87 12.40
C VAL A 29 8.97 1.49 13.01
N ASP A 30 9.36 0.50 12.20
CA ASP A 30 9.45 -0.92 12.60
C ASP A 30 10.91 -1.36 12.87
N GLY A 31 11.89 -0.56 12.48
CA GLY A 31 13.32 -0.88 12.61
C GLY A 31 13.85 -1.83 11.50
N TRP A 32 15.17 -1.87 11.32
CA TRP A 32 15.82 -2.55 10.19
C TRP A 32 15.70 -4.07 10.21
N ARG A 33 15.45 -4.68 11.38
CA ARG A 33 15.29 -6.14 11.53
C ARG A 33 13.86 -6.62 11.30
N SER A 34 12.90 -5.71 11.07
CA SER A 34 11.48 -6.04 10.92
C SER A 34 11.02 -6.13 9.44
N LEU A 35 11.95 -6.22 8.48
CA LEU A 35 11.59 -6.34 7.07
C LEU A 35 10.78 -7.62 6.82
N GLN A 36 9.68 -7.47 6.10
CA GLN A 36 8.74 -8.56 5.84
C GLN A 36 8.90 -9.08 4.41
N ALA A 37 8.30 -10.24 4.11
CA ALA A 37 8.34 -10.84 2.77
C ALA A 37 7.87 -9.86 1.66
N GLU A 38 6.89 -9.01 1.95
CA GLU A 38 6.42 -7.96 1.03
C GLU A 38 7.49 -6.93 0.68
N ASP A 39 8.42 -6.63 1.60
CA ASP A 39 9.46 -5.63 1.38
C ASP A 39 10.56 -6.19 0.45
N TYR A 40 10.89 -7.47 0.59
CA TYR A 40 11.78 -8.17 -0.35
C TYR A 40 11.16 -8.27 -1.74
N LEU A 41 9.87 -8.61 -1.83
CA LEU A 41 9.15 -8.63 -3.11
C LEU A 41 9.08 -7.24 -3.75
N MET A 42 8.93 -6.19 -2.95
CA MET A 42 8.97 -4.82 -3.44
C MET A 42 10.36 -4.45 -3.99
N ALA A 43 11.44 -4.84 -3.32
CA ALA A 43 12.81 -4.61 -3.82
C ALA A 43 13.03 -5.32 -5.18
N ILE A 44 12.59 -6.58 -5.29
CA ILE A 44 12.62 -7.34 -6.55
C ILE A 44 11.77 -6.65 -7.63
N SER A 45 10.58 -6.17 -7.25
CA SER A 45 9.69 -5.44 -8.16
C SER A 45 10.35 -4.17 -8.70
N VAL A 46 11.06 -3.39 -7.86
CA VAL A 46 11.80 -2.22 -8.34
C VAL A 46 12.90 -2.61 -9.33
N ALA A 47 13.62 -3.71 -9.10
CA ALA A 47 14.61 -4.19 -10.06
C ALA A 47 13.97 -4.54 -11.42
N PHE A 48 12.84 -5.24 -11.43
CA PHE A 48 12.10 -5.50 -12.66
C PHE A 48 11.57 -4.21 -13.30
N TYR A 49 11.12 -3.25 -12.52
CA TYR A 49 10.65 -1.96 -13.02
C TYR A 49 11.77 -1.13 -13.68
N THR A 50 12.98 -1.17 -13.11
CA THR A 50 14.18 -0.58 -13.72
C THR A 50 14.52 -1.26 -15.04
N ILE A 51 14.53 -2.60 -15.07
CA ILE A 51 14.81 -3.36 -16.29
C ILE A 51 13.75 -3.06 -17.35
N GLN A 52 12.46 -3.04 -17.00
CA GLN A 52 11.37 -2.74 -17.93
C GLN A 52 11.52 -1.34 -18.54
N THR A 53 11.73 -0.31 -17.71
CA THR A 53 11.92 1.07 -18.18
C THR A 53 13.14 1.16 -19.12
N THR A 54 14.21 0.46 -18.77
CA THR A 54 15.43 0.40 -19.59
C THR A 54 15.19 -0.31 -20.92
N LEU A 55 14.46 -1.42 -20.94
CA LEU A 55 14.10 -2.12 -22.18
C LEU A 55 13.24 -1.24 -23.08
N ALA A 56 12.23 -0.57 -22.51
CA ALA A 56 11.36 0.36 -23.25
C ALA A 56 12.17 1.50 -23.90
N TYR A 57 13.13 2.09 -23.18
CA TYR A 57 14.05 3.09 -23.72
C TYR A 57 14.93 2.52 -24.85
N ASN A 58 15.46 1.31 -24.67
CA ASN A 58 16.32 0.66 -25.66
C ASN A 58 15.57 0.24 -26.94
N ILE A 59 14.24 0.03 -26.91
CA ILE A 59 13.45 -0.15 -28.14
C ILE A 59 13.56 1.09 -29.03
N GLY A 60 13.46 2.29 -28.45
CA GLY A 60 13.55 3.55 -29.19
C GLY A 60 14.95 3.82 -29.74
N ILE A 61 16.00 3.50 -28.96
CA ILE A 61 17.39 3.83 -29.33
C ILE A 61 18.05 2.76 -30.19
N LEU A 62 18.00 1.49 -29.78
CA LEU A 62 18.73 0.42 -30.46
C LEU A 62 17.96 -0.19 -31.62
N ALA A 63 16.62 -0.14 -31.55
CA ALA A 63 15.76 -0.72 -32.57
C ALA A 63 14.97 0.33 -33.36
N HIS A 64 15.12 1.62 -33.07
CA HIS A 64 14.37 2.71 -33.72
C HIS A 64 12.84 2.50 -33.68
N GLY A 65 12.32 1.83 -32.64
CA GLY A 65 10.90 1.47 -32.54
C GLY A 65 10.48 0.30 -33.44
N LEU A 66 11.40 -0.32 -34.17
CA LEU A 66 11.12 -1.40 -35.11
C LEU A 66 11.22 -2.77 -34.44
N ALA A 67 10.35 -3.69 -34.87
CA ALA A 67 10.44 -5.11 -34.55
C ALA A 67 9.95 -5.93 -35.76
N ASN A 68 9.81 -7.24 -35.62
CA ASN A 68 9.33 -8.11 -36.70
C ASN A 68 7.83 -8.02 -37.00
N ASN A 69 7.11 -6.99 -36.53
CA ASN A 69 5.70 -6.70 -36.84
C ASN A 69 5.58 -5.43 -37.71
N GLY A 70 4.35 -5.10 -38.13
CA GLY A 70 4.05 -3.85 -38.83
C GLY A 70 4.68 -3.72 -40.23
N ILE A 71 5.01 -4.85 -40.86
CA ILE A 71 5.62 -4.92 -42.19
C ILE A 71 4.86 -5.95 -43.04
N THR A 72 4.57 -5.60 -44.30
CA THR A 72 3.90 -6.49 -45.26
C THR A 72 4.85 -7.53 -45.84
N ASP A 73 4.32 -8.62 -46.39
CA ASP A 73 5.14 -9.67 -47.02
C ASP A 73 6.00 -9.15 -48.17
N ALA A 74 5.46 -8.20 -48.96
CA ALA A 74 6.21 -7.55 -50.04
C ALA A 74 7.39 -6.73 -49.49
N GLN A 75 7.19 -5.99 -48.39
CA GLN A 75 8.26 -5.24 -47.73
C GLN A 75 9.28 -6.16 -47.06
N ARG A 76 8.87 -7.29 -46.45
CA ARG A 76 9.80 -8.30 -45.91
C ARG A 76 10.68 -8.90 -47.00
N ALA A 77 10.10 -9.23 -48.15
CA ALA A 77 10.81 -9.80 -49.28
C ALA A 77 11.78 -8.78 -49.92
N ALA A 78 11.42 -7.50 -49.93
CA ALA A 78 12.27 -6.42 -50.42
C ALA A 78 13.40 -6.04 -49.45
N LEU A 79 13.29 -6.40 -48.17
CA LEU A 79 14.28 -6.04 -47.15
C LEU A 79 15.50 -6.97 -47.22
N SER A 80 16.59 -6.46 -47.79
CA SER A 80 17.87 -7.18 -47.82
C SER A 80 18.44 -7.39 -46.40
N PRO A 81 19.00 -8.58 -46.08
CA PRO A 81 19.73 -8.81 -44.83
C PRO A 81 20.93 -7.86 -44.61
N SER A 82 21.43 -7.22 -45.66
CA SER A 82 22.53 -6.23 -45.56
C SER A 82 22.05 -4.82 -45.15
N ASN A 83 20.73 -4.60 -45.07
CA ASN A 83 20.17 -3.32 -44.65
C ASN A 83 20.20 -3.24 -43.11
N PRO A 84 20.71 -2.15 -42.51
CA PRO A 84 20.70 -1.97 -41.05
C PRO A 84 19.31 -2.09 -40.41
N GLU A 85 18.24 -1.78 -41.15
CA GLU A 85 16.87 -1.98 -40.68
C GLU A 85 16.58 -3.46 -40.31
N TYR A 86 17.19 -4.41 -41.02
CA TYR A 86 17.04 -5.84 -40.73
C TYR A 86 17.54 -6.17 -39.32
N ASP A 87 18.70 -5.64 -38.94
CA ASP A 87 19.28 -5.82 -37.61
C ASP A 87 18.48 -5.10 -36.52
N PHE A 88 17.99 -3.89 -36.80
CA PHE A 88 17.13 -3.15 -35.87
C PHE A 88 15.86 -3.94 -35.53
N ARG A 89 15.23 -4.57 -36.53
CA ARG A 89 14.04 -5.40 -36.31
C ARG A 89 14.34 -6.66 -35.51
N ILE A 90 15.50 -7.30 -35.72
CA ILE A 90 15.93 -8.45 -34.92
C ILE A 90 16.12 -8.05 -33.46
N ILE A 91 16.82 -6.94 -33.21
CA ILE A 91 17.09 -6.44 -31.86
C ILE A 91 15.77 -6.06 -31.18
N GLY A 92 14.90 -5.31 -31.84
CA GLY A 92 13.61 -4.92 -31.30
C GLY A 92 12.71 -6.11 -30.98
N SER A 93 12.68 -7.13 -31.83
CA SER A 93 11.96 -8.39 -31.54
C SER A 93 12.47 -9.09 -30.28
N LYS A 94 13.79 -9.15 -30.08
CA LYS A 94 14.38 -9.73 -28.85
C LYS A 94 14.03 -8.89 -27.61
N ILE A 95 14.11 -7.56 -27.72
CA ILE A 95 13.73 -6.66 -26.63
C ILE A 95 12.24 -6.80 -26.31
N GLN A 96 11.37 -7.01 -27.29
CA GLN A 96 9.94 -7.19 -27.06
C GLN A 96 9.62 -8.47 -26.28
N VAL A 97 10.27 -9.60 -26.60
CA VAL A 97 10.12 -10.85 -25.83
C VAL A 97 10.62 -10.66 -24.38
N ALA A 98 11.78 -10.02 -24.21
CA ALA A 98 12.29 -9.67 -22.90
C ALA A 98 11.35 -8.72 -22.14
N GLY A 99 10.79 -7.74 -22.85
CA GLY A 99 9.85 -6.75 -22.32
C GLY A 99 8.60 -7.40 -21.76
N TRP A 100 7.96 -8.31 -22.50
CA TRP A 100 6.83 -9.09 -22.00
C TRP A 100 7.18 -9.90 -20.76
N THR A 101 8.34 -10.56 -20.78
CA THR A 101 8.80 -11.40 -19.66
C THR A 101 8.99 -10.58 -18.38
N ILE A 102 9.72 -9.46 -18.48
CA ILE A 102 10.03 -8.60 -17.33
C ILE A 102 8.80 -7.86 -16.85
N TYR A 103 7.94 -7.37 -17.76
CA TYR A 103 6.67 -6.76 -17.39
C TYR A 103 5.78 -7.74 -16.62
N SER A 104 5.66 -8.98 -17.09
CA SER A 104 4.90 -10.01 -16.36
C SER A 104 5.54 -10.34 -15.01
N ALA A 105 6.87 -10.39 -14.92
CA ALA A 105 7.54 -10.59 -13.64
C ALA A 105 7.24 -9.44 -12.65
N LEU A 106 7.29 -8.19 -13.11
CA LEU A 106 6.98 -6.99 -12.32
C LEU A 106 5.53 -7.00 -11.81
N ILE A 107 4.56 -7.15 -12.71
CA ILE A 107 3.15 -7.05 -12.35
C ILE A 107 2.76 -8.17 -11.38
N TRP A 108 3.24 -9.39 -11.60
CA TRP A 108 2.94 -10.50 -10.70
C TRP A 108 3.68 -10.40 -9.36
N SER A 109 4.92 -9.89 -9.32
CA SER A 109 5.60 -9.66 -8.04
C SER A 109 4.90 -8.60 -7.19
N LEU A 110 4.35 -7.55 -7.81
CA LEU A 110 3.52 -6.54 -7.13
C LEU A 110 2.22 -7.15 -6.60
N LYS A 111 1.53 -7.99 -7.38
CA LYS A 111 0.33 -8.72 -6.92
C LYS A 111 0.63 -9.65 -5.74
N LEU A 112 1.76 -10.35 -5.76
CA LEU A 112 2.21 -11.17 -4.62
C LEU A 112 2.50 -10.31 -3.39
N SER A 113 3.20 -9.18 -3.56
CA SER A 113 3.41 -8.22 -2.47
C SER A 113 2.09 -7.73 -1.88
N MET A 114 1.08 -7.50 -2.70
CA MET A 114 -0.25 -7.07 -2.26
C MET A 114 -0.98 -8.17 -1.47
N LEU A 115 -0.87 -9.43 -1.90
CA LEU A 115 -1.42 -10.57 -1.16
C LEU A 115 -0.76 -10.73 0.22
N TYR A 116 0.56 -10.59 0.31
CA TYR A 116 1.25 -10.58 1.60
C TYR A 116 0.74 -9.43 2.48
N PHE A 117 0.57 -8.24 1.94
CA PHE A 117 -0.03 -7.12 2.67
C PHE A 117 -1.44 -7.48 3.19
N TYR A 118 -2.27 -8.15 2.39
CA TYR A 118 -3.58 -8.61 2.83
C TYR A 118 -3.53 -9.66 3.93
N THR A 119 -2.53 -10.54 3.97
CA THR A 119 -2.37 -11.48 5.11
C THR A 119 -2.22 -10.73 6.43
N ARG A 120 -1.42 -9.66 6.43
CA ARG A 120 -1.22 -8.80 7.61
C ARG A 120 -2.49 -8.02 7.96
N LEU A 121 -3.14 -7.41 6.97
CA LEU A 121 -4.34 -6.61 7.18
C LEU A 121 -5.52 -7.42 7.76
N THR A 122 -5.65 -8.67 7.30
CA THR A 122 -6.71 -9.60 7.71
C THR A 122 -6.33 -10.48 8.89
N THR A 123 -5.16 -10.29 9.48
CA THR A 123 -4.77 -10.99 10.70
C THR A 123 -5.79 -10.69 11.79
N GLY A 124 -6.45 -11.74 12.31
CA GLY A 124 -7.52 -11.64 13.31
C GLY A 124 -8.96 -11.63 12.76
N LEU A 125 -9.18 -11.61 11.44
CA LEU A 125 -10.52 -11.62 10.83
C LEU A 125 -11.10 -13.03 10.57
N GLY A 126 -10.41 -14.08 11.02
CA GLY A 126 -10.88 -15.47 10.97
C GLY A 126 -10.47 -16.26 9.72
N ARG A 127 -10.84 -17.55 9.73
CA ARG A 127 -10.49 -18.54 8.68
C ARG A 127 -10.95 -18.19 7.24
N PRO A 128 -12.14 -17.60 6.99
CA PRO A 128 -12.60 -17.40 5.60
C PRO A 128 -11.72 -16.42 4.81
N TYR A 129 -11.21 -15.36 5.45
CA TYR A 129 -10.29 -14.42 4.79
C TYR A 129 -8.94 -15.07 4.45
N ARG A 130 -8.42 -15.89 5.36
CA ARG A 130 -7.16 -16.62 5.15
C ARG A 130 -7.25 -17.57 3.94
N ILE A 131 -8.37 -18.28 3.78
CA ILE A 131 -8.61 -19.15 2.61
C ILE A 131 -8.61 -18.34 1.32
N ARG A 132 -9.34 -17.20 1.27
CA ARG A 132 -9.40 -16.33 0.09
C ARG A 132 -8.01 -15.82 -0.32
N ILE A 133 -7.15 -15.48 0.64
CA ILE A 133 -5.80 -15.02 0.34
C ILE A 133 -4.93 -16.15 -0.21
N TYR A 134 -4.99 -17.36 0.35
CA TYR A 134 -4.26 -18.51 -0.19
C TYR A 134 -4.73 -18.92 -1.59
N VAL A 135 -6.03 -18.87 -1.86
CA VAL A 135 -6.56 -19.02 -3.22
C VAL A 135 -6.01 -17.93 -4.14
N GLY A 136 -5.90 -16.70 -3.65
CA GLY A 136 -5.25 -15.59 -4.37
C GLY A 136 -3.80 -15.88 -4.73
N PHE A 137 -3.01 -16.43 -3.80
CA PHE A 137 -1.63 -16.85 -4.09
C PHE A 137 -1.57 -17.91 -5.19
N GLY A 138 -2.41 -18.94 -5.11
CA GLY A 138 -2.50 -19.97 -6.16
C GLY A 138 -2.89 -19.41 -7.51
N LEU A 139 -3.87 -18.50 -7.54
CA LEU A 139 -4.35 -17.85 -8.76
C LEU A 139 -3.27 -16.96 -9.38
N VAL A 140 -2.60 -16.10 -8.60
CA VAL A 140 -1.50 -15.24 -9.09
C VAL A 140 -0.33 -16.08 -9.60
N ILE A 141 0.12 -17.09 -8.86
CA ILE A 141 1.24 -17.95 -9.29
C ILE A 141 0.85 -18.76 -10.54
N GLY A 142 -0.35 -19.35 -10.57
CA GLY A 142 -0.81 -20.14 -11.72
C GLY A 142 -0.95 -19.30 -13.00
N THR A 143 -1.49 -18.09 -12.88
CA THR A 143 -1.60 -17.14 -14.00
C THR A 143 -0.26 -16.59 -14.47
N PHE A 144 0.72 -16.44 -13.57
CA PHE A 144 2.10 -16.10 -13.94
C PHE A 144 2.70 -17.20 -14.81
N ILE A 145 2.61 -18.46 -14.36
CA ILE A 145 3.13 -19.62 -15.09
C ILE A 145 2.45 -19.73 -16.45
N ALA A 146 1.12 -19.58 -16.53
CA ALA A 146 0.40 -19.58 -17.80
C ALA A 146 0.89 -18.50 -18.76
N THR A 147 1.16 -17.28 -18.25
CA THR A 147 1.70 -16.18 -19.05
C THR A 147 3.12 -16.46 -19.52
N MET A 148 3.99 -17.02 -18.67
CA MET A 148 5.34 -17.43 -19.07
C MET A 148 5.31 -18.52 -20.15
N ILE A 149 4.43 -19.52 -20.02
CA ILE A 149 4.23 -20.55 -21.04
C ILE A 149 3.78 -19.91 -22.35
N ALA A 150 2.83 -18.97 -22.33
CA ALA A 150 2.39 -18.28 -23.54
C ALA A 150 3.53 -17.50 -24.22
N ILE A 151 4.43 -16.88 -23.46
CA ILE A 151 5.59 -16.15 -24.00
C ILE A 151 6.63 -17.11 -24.58
N PHE A 152 7.04 -18.15 -23.85
CA PHE A 152 8.15 -19.00 -24.29
C PHE A 152 7.73 -20.15 -25.23
N ALA A 153 6.52 -20.68 -25.07
CA ALA A 153 5.99 -21.77 -25.89
C ALA A 153 5.00 -21.31 -26.98
N GLY A 154 4.58 -20.03 -26.98
CA GLY A 154 3.63 -19.50 -27.98
C GLY A 154 4.14 -19.49 -29.42
N CYS A 155 5.46 -19.46 -29.61
CA CYS A 155 6.10 -19.54 -30.92
C CYS A 155 7.12 -20.68 -30.92
N GLN A 156 6.96 -21.65 -31.83
CA GLN A 156 7.87 -22.78 -31.99
C GLN A 156 8.25 -22.95 -33.48
N PRO A 157 9.55 -23.07 -33.80
CA PRO A 157 10.72 -22.95 -32.92
C PRO A 157 10.96 -21.51 -32.41
N PHE A 158 11.55 -21.38 -31.22
CA PHE A 158 11.69 -20.09 -30.51
C PHE A 158 12.45 -19.00 -31.30
N HIS A 159 13.39 -19.39 -32.16
CA HIS A 159 14.15 -18.42 -32.98
C HIS A 159 13.28 -17.65 -33.98
N LYS A 160 12.07 -18.11 -34.27
CA LYS A 160 11.13 -17.40 -35.15
C LYS A 160 10.64 -16.08 -34.55
N TYR A 161 10.82 -15.84 -33.25
CA TYR A 161 10.50 -14.55 -32.64
C TYR A 161 11.25 -13.38 -33.24
N TRP A 162 12.44 -13.61 -33.79
CA TRP A 162 13.25 -12.60 -34.47
C TRP A 162 13.49 -12.94 -35.95
N GLN A 163 12.65 -13.79 -36.54
CA GLN A 163 12.65 -14.04 -37.98
C GLN A 163 11.95 -12.89 -38.71
N ILE A 164 12.60 -12.36 -39.74
CA ILE A 164 12.07 -11.25 -40.55
C ILE A 164 11.48 -11.75 -41.87
N ASN A 165 12.14 -12.67 -42.57
CA ASN A 165 11.67 -13.22 -43.84
C ASN A 165 12.03 -14.73 -43.89
N PRO A 166 11.11 -15.65 -44.26
CA PRO A 166 9.67 -15.47 -44.55
C PRO A 166 8.87 -14.99 -43.32
N ASP A 167 7.61 -14.58 -43.48
CA ASP A 167 6.75 -14.17 -42.34
C ASP A 167 6.64 -15.33 -41.33
N PRO A 168 7.05 -15.14 -40.06
CA PRO A 168 6.95 -16.17 -39.04
C PRO A 168 5.51 -16.39 -38.53
N GLY A 169 4.56 -15.54 -38.94
CA GLY A 169 3.17 -15.56 -38.52
C GLY A 169 2.92 -14.86 -37.18
N ASN A 170 1.66 -14.55 -36.89
CA ASN A 170 1.28 -13.70 -35.76
C ASN A 170 1.74 -14.24 -34.40
N SER A 171 1.71 -15.55 -34.16
CA SER A 171 2.14 -16.15 -32.89
C SER A 171 3.60 -15.83 -32.55
N CYS A 172 4.44 -15.61 -33.57
CA CYS A 172 5.87 -15.33 -33.46
C CYS A 172 6.22 -13.83 -33.57
N GLN A 173 5.22 -12.95 -33.64
CA GLN A 173 5.40 -11.51 -33.64
C GLN A 173 5.13 -10.98 -32.24
N ALA A 174 6.15 -10.98 -31.36
CA ALA A 174 5.98 -10.73 -29.92
C ALA A 174 5.23 -9.43 -29.58
N ALA A 175 5.33 -8.40 -30.41
CA ALA A 175 4.62 -7.12 -30.20
C ALA A 175 3.09 -7.24 -30.31
N ILE A 176 2.60 -8.15 -31.15
CA ILE A 176 1.17 -8.29 -31.50
C ILE A 176 0.69 -9.76 -31.45
N SER A 177 1.43 -10.61 -30.74
CA SER A 177 1.16 -12.05 -30.69
C SER A 177 -0.16 -12.32 -29.95
N LYS A 178 -1.18 -12.76 -30.69
CA LYS A 178 -2.50 -13.12 -30.15
C LYS A 178 -2.42 -14.04 -28.93
N PRO A 179 -1.66 -15.16 -28.93
CA PRO A 179 -1.60 -16.03 -27.75
C PRO A 179 -1.02 -15.31 -26.53
N ILE A 180 0.05 -14.52 -26.69
CA ILE A 180 0.65 -13.75 -25.59
C ILE A 180 -0.36 -12.73 -25.05
N VAL A 181 -0.99 -11.96 -25.94
CA VAL A 181 -1.90 -10.87 -25.58
C VAL A 181 -3.15 -11.40 -24.87
N TRP A 182 -3.80 -12.43 -25.42
CA TRP A 182 -5.02 -12.99 -24.83
C TRP A 182 -4.78 -13.67 -23.48
N VAL A 183 -3.72 -14.48 -23.37
CA VAL A 183 -3.39 -15.15 -22.10
C VAL A 183 -3.01 -14.11 -21.06
N SER A 184 -2.12 -13.17 -21.40
CA SER A 184 -1.71 -12.10 -20.48
C SER A 184 -2.89 -11.24 -20.04
N PHE A 185 -3.77 -10.85 -20.96
CA PHE A 185 -4.97 -10.06 -20.66
C PHE A 185 -5.90 -10.79 -19.69
N ALA A 186 -6.31 -12.02 -20.03
CA ALA A 186 -7.21 -12.80 -19.18
C ALA A 186 -6.61 -13.05 -17.81
N ALA A 187 -5.33 -13.40 -17.75
CA ALA A 187 -4.57 -13.65 -16.53
C ALA A 187 -4.47 -12.39 -15.65
N ASN A 188 -4.18 -11.24 -16.25
CA ASN A 188 -4.01 -9.97 -15.53
C ASN A 188 -5.34 -9.42 -15.00
N ILE A 189 -6.38 -9.39 -15.83
CA ILE A 189 -7.71 -8.89 -15.45
C ILE A 189 -8.36 -9.78 -14.38
N SER A 190 -8.30 -11.11 -14.56
CA SER A 190 -8.91 -12.03 -13.58
C SER A 190 -8.24 -11.94 -12.21
N THR A 191 -6.90 -11.82 -12.18
CA THR A 191 -6.17 -11.60 -10.92
C THR A 191 -6.50 -10.25 -10.30
N ASP A 192 -6.60 -9.15 -11.07
CA ASP A 192 -6.94 -7.83 -10.53
C ASP A 192 -8.34 -7.79 -9.92
N ILE A 193 -9.34 -8.31 -10.64
CA ILE A 193 -10.71 -8.41 -10.12
C ILE A 193 -10.74 -9.21 -8.82
N TYR A 194 -10.00 -10.33 -8.77
CA TYR A 194 -9.93 -11.15 -7.57
C TYR A 194 -9.31 -10.39 -6.39
N LEU A 195 -8.20 -9.69 -6.60
CA LEU A 195 -7.52 -8.92 -5.55
C LEU A 195 -8.40 -7.78 -5.02
N ILE A 196 -9.13 -7.08 -5.90
CA ILE A 196 -10.11 -6.04 -5.53
C ILE A 196 -11.26 -6.64 -4.70
N ALA A 197 -11.66 -7.87 -5.00
CA ALA A 197 -12.76 -8.55 -4.31
C ALA A 197 -12.41 -8.99 -2.87
N ILE A 198 -11.13 -9.20 -2.53
CA ILE A 198 -10.71 -9.63 -1.19
C ILE A 198 -11.17 -8.67 -0.08
N PRO A 199 -10.89 -7.35 -0.14
CA PRO A 199 -11.28 -6.41 0.92
C PRO A 199 -12.76 -5.97 0.88
N LEU A 200 -13.50 -6.20 -0.20
CA LEU A 200 -14.88 -5.71 -0.36
C LEU A 200 -15.83 -6.16 0.77
N PRO A 201 -15.86 -7.44 1.18
CA PRO A 201 -16.71 -7.88 2.28
C PRO A 201 -16.33 -7.26 3.64
N MET A 202 -15.07 -6.86 3.82
CA MET A 202 -14.63 -6.16 5.04
C MET A 202 -15.20 -4.74 5.12
N LEU A 203 -15.36 -4.08 3.97
CA LEU A 203 -15.87 -2.71 3.88
C LEU A 203 -17.37 -2.62 4.20
N TRP A 204 -18.15 -3.63 3.82
CA TRP A 204 -19.60 -3.66 4.04
C TRP A 204 -20.01 -4.27 5.38
N GLY A 205 -19.27 -5.25 5.90
CA GLY A 205 -19.71 -6.03 7.06
C GLY A 205 -19.11 -5.64 8.42
N SER A 206 -18.21 -4.64 8.50
CA SER A 206 -17.37 -4.52 9.70
C SER A 206 -17.39 -3.14 10.38
N SER A 207 -17.50 -3.16 11.72
CA SER A 207 -17.29 -2.05 12.65
C SER A 207 -15.79 -1.69 12.80
N LEU A 208 -15.02 -1.76 11.71
CA LEU A 208 -13.59 -1.42 11.76
C LEU A 208 -13.41 0.05 12.14
N LYS A 209 -12.37 0.31 12.93
CA LYS A 209 -11.87 1.67 13.19
C LYS A 209 -11.74 2.41 11.86
N MET A 210 -12.27 3.65 11.79
CA MET A 210 -12.35 4.48 10.57
C MET A 210 -11.06 4.50 9.72
N ILE A 211 -9.90 4.41 10.37
CA ILE A 211 -8.59 4.36 9.72
C ILE A 211 -8.44 3.14 8.79
N LYS A 212 -8.83 1.94 9.24
CA LYS A 212 -8.75 0.72 8.41
C LYS A 212 -9.73 0.80 7.23
N LYS A 213 -10.88 1.44 7.44
CA LYS A 213 -11.90 1.65 6.40
C LYS A 213 -11.38 2.58 5.30
N ILE A 214 -10.80 3.72 5.66
CA ILE A 214 -10.22 4.68 4.70
C ILE A 214 -9.06 4.06 3.92
N ALA A 215 -8.12 3.38 4.60
CA ALA A 215 -7.00 2.72 3.94
C ALA A 215 -7.47 1.66 2.93
N SER A 216 -8.48 0.88 3.30
CA SER A 216 -9.07 -0.13 2.41
C SER A 216 -9.78 0.49 1.19
N THR A 217 -10.48 1.61 1.35
CA THR A 217 -11.14 2.31 0.23
C THR A 217 -10.13 2.88 -0.76
N ILE A 218 -9.06 3.49 -0.27
CA ILE A 218 -8.00 4.07 -1.11
C ILE A 218 -7.32 2.97 -1.96
N VAL A 219 -6.97 1.86 -1.32
CA VAL A 219 -6.38 0.70 -2.00
C VAL A 219 -7.31 0.14 -3.07
N LEU A 220 -8.61 0.05 -2.77
CA LEU A 220 -9.61 -0.44 -3.71
C LEU A 220 -9.75 0.50 -4.93
N GLY A 221 -9.80 1.81 -4.71
CA GLY A 221 -9.86 2.80 -5.79
C GLY A 221 -8.63 2.73 -6.70
N ALA A 222 -7.44 2.59 -6.11
CA ALA A 222 -6.21 2.44 -6.86
C ALA A 222 -6.17 1.13 -7.67
N GLY A 223 -6.68 0.03 -7.11
CA GLY A 223 -6.83 -1.25 -7.84
C GLY A 223 -7.78 -1.15 -9.04
N ILE A 224 -8.89 -0.42 -8.94
CA ILE A 224 -9.79 -0.16 -10.07
C ILE A 224 -9.05 0.61 -11.18
N PHE A 225 -8.20 1.57 -10.82
CA PHE A 225 -7.42 2.30 -11.82
C PHE A 225 -6.42 1.41 -12.56
N VAL A 226 -5.72 0.51 -11.84
CA VAL A 226 -4.86 -0.52 -12.46
C VAL A 226 -5.65 -1.36 -13.47
N LEU A 227 -6.84 -1.81 -13.09
CA LEU A 227 -7.73 -2.61 -13.96
C LEU A 227 -8.09 -1.87 -15.26
N VAL A 228 -8.37 -0.57 -15.18
CA VAL A 228 -8.66 0.27 -16.35
C VAL A 228 -7.42 0.38 -17.26
N CYS A 229 -6.24 0.64 -16.70
CA CYS A 229 -5.00 0.70 -17.48
C CYS A 229 -4.70 -0.62 -18.20
N ALA A 230 -4.84 -1.76 -17.49
CA ALA A 230 -4.64 -3.10 -18.05
C ALA A 230 -5.62 -3.40 -19.20
N THR A 231 -6.86 -2.93 -19.06
CA THR A 231 -7.90 -3.07 -20.09
C THR A 231 -7.55 -2.24 -21.33
N LEU A 232 -7.22 -0.95 -21.15
CA LEU A 232 -6.86 -0.07 -22.25
C LEU A 232 -5.64 -0.58 -23.03
N LYS A 233 -4.59 -1.00 -22.32
CA LYS A 233 -3.41 -1.65 -22.92
C LYS A 233 -3.81 -2.76 -23.89
N SER A 234 -4.70 -3.65 -23.44
CA SER A 234 -5.07 -4.85 -24.21
C SER A 234 -6.00 -4.52 -25.38
N VAL A 235 -6.92 -3.56 -25.21
CA VAL A 235 -7.77 -3.05 -26.29
C VAL A 235 -6.93 -2.42 -27.40
N PHE A 236 -5.94 -1.59 -27.07
CA PHE A 236 -5.10 -0.95 -28.08
C PHE A 236 -4.31 -1.96 -28.93
N VAL A 237 -3.74 -3.01 -28.33
CA VAL A 237 -3.07 -4.07 -29.11
C VAL A 237 -4.03 -4.81 -30.05
N LEU A 238 -5.27 -5.04 -29.60
CA LEU A 238 -6.23 -5.86 -30.34
C LEU A 238 -6.96 -5.10 -31.45
N VAL A 239 -7.18 -3.79 -31.27
CA VAL A 239 -8.00 -2.97 -32.16
C VAL A 239 -7.16 -2.19 -33.16
N ASP A 240 -5.97 -1.74 -32.77
CA ASP A 240 -5.10 -0.94 -33.65
C ASP A 240 -3.92 -1.78 -34.18
N PRO A 241 -4.01 -2.32 -35.41
CA PRO A 241 -2.94 -3.13 -35.98
C PRO A 241 -1.69 -2.33 -36.36
N VAL A 242 -1.77 -0.99 -36.42
CA VAL A 242 -0.69 -0.12 -36.92
C VAL A 242 0.05 0.54 -35.75
N HIS A 243 -0.64 1.18 -34.82
CA HIS A 243 -0.03 1.86 -33.66
C HIS A 243 -0.30 1.17 -32.33
N GLY A 244 -1.06 0.07 -32.32
CA GLY A 244 -1.50 -0.60 -31.08
C GLY A 244 -0.36 -1.14 -30.23
N ALA A 245 0.73 -1.62 -30.84
CA ALA A 245 1.89 -2.12 -30.09
C ALA A 245 2.59 -1.01 -29.28
N GLU A 246 2.79 0.16 -29.89
CA GLU A 246 3.41 1.32 -29.24
C GLU A 246 2.49 1.88 -28.14
N LEU A 247 1.21 2.08 -28.47
CA LEU A 247 0.20 2.55 -27.51
C LEU A 247 0.09 1.59 -26.31
N ALA A 248 0.13 0.29 -26.55
CA ALA A 248 0.12 -0.70 -25.49
C ALA A 248 1.40 -0.70 -24.64
N GLY A 249 2.57 -0.45 -25.24
CA GLY A 249 3.80 -0.23 -24.48
C GLY A 249 3.69 0.97 -23.52
N SER A 250 3.13 2.08 -24.00
CA SER A 250 2.87 3.28 -23.19
C SER A 250 1.89 2.99 -22.04
N TRP A 251 0.74 2.38 -22.34
CA TRP A 251 -0.24 2.01 -21.31
C TRP A 251 0.27 0.95 -20.33
N GLY A 252 1.12 0.02 -20.78
CA GLY A 252 1.79 -0.94 -19.90
C GLY A 252 2.77 -0.28 -18.94
N THR A 253 3.44 0.80 -19.35
CA THR A 253 4.29 1.61 -18.47
C THR A 253 3.46 2.36 -17.43
N ARG A 254 2.33 2.94 -17.83
CA ARG A 254 1.38 3.59 -16.90
C ARG A 254 0.80 2.60 -15.91
N GLU A 255 0.41 1.41 -16.36
CA GLU A 255 -0.08 0.34 -15.50
C GLU A 255 0.96 -0.07 -14.46
N ALA A 256 2.20 -0.31 -14.88
CA ALA A 256 3.31 -0.63 -13.97
C ALA A 256 3.52 0.47 -12.92
N PHE A 257 3.54 1.73 -13.34
CA PHE A 257 3.64 2.88 -12.43
C PHE A 257 2.52 2.87 -11.38
N VAL A 258 1.27 2.74 -11.82
CA VAL A 258 0.10 2.72 -10.92
C VAL A 258 0.16 1.54 -9.97
N ALA A 259 0.55 0.35 -10.46
CA ALA A 259 0.68 -0.84 -9.63
C ALA A 259 1.74 -0.66 -8.53
N VAL A 260 2.89 -0.06 -8.86
CA VAL A 260 3.94 0.29 -7.87
C VAL A 260 3.39 1.27 -6.83
N MET A 261 2.77 2.36 -7.28
CA MET A 261 2.19 3.37 -6.38
C MET A 261 1.13 2.77 -5.46
N THR A 262 0.23 1.95 -6.03
CA THR A 262 -0.85 1.26 -5.31
C THR A 262 -0.31 0.32 -4.24
N THR A 263 0.76 -0.40 -4.54
CA THR A 263 1.39 -1.34 -3.60
C THR A 263 2.13 -0.60 -2.47
N ASN A 264 2.65 0.59 -2.74
CA ASN A 264 3.34 1.44 -1.75
C ASN A 264 2.38 2.23 -0.85
N LEU A 265 1.19 2.56 -1.36
CA LEU A 265 0.22 3.43 -0.72
C LEU A 265 -0.20 3.01 0.70
N PRO A 266 -0.47 1.73 1.02
CA PRO A 266 -0.93 1.34 2.35
C PRO A 266 0.08 1.63 3.46
N ILE A 267 1.38 1.54 3.16
CA ILE A 267 2.47 1.75 4.12
C ILE A 267 2.83 3.22 4.24
N LEU A 268 2.67 3.97 3.15
CA LEU A 268 2.88 5.41 3.16
C LEU A 268 1.72 6.19 3.78
N PHE A 269 0.52 5.60 3.83
CA PHE A 269 -0.69 6.26 4.35
C PHE A 269 -0.54 6.88 5.76
N PRO A 270 0.05 6.18 6.77
CA PRO A 270 0.29 6.78 8.09
C PRO A 270 1.24 7.99 8.03
N LEU A 271 2.27 7.96 7.18
CA LEU A 271 3.20 9.08 7.00
C LEU A 271 2.52 10.28 6.35
N PHE A 272 1.76 10.05 5.29
CA PHE A 272 1.01 11.11 4.63
C PHE A 272 0.04 11.78 5.60
N ARG A 273 -0.63 11.02 6.47
CA ARG A 273 -1.47 11.61 7.51
C ARG A 273 -0.68 12.55 8.41
N VAL A 274 0.47 12.13 8.94
CA VAL A 274 1.30 12.97 9.82
C VAL A 274 1.80 14.22 9.10
N TRP A 275 2.30 14.08 7.88
CA TRP A 275 2.85 15.19 7.09
C TRP A 275 1.79 16.17 6.60
N LEU A 276 0.60 15.68 6.28
CA LEU A 276 -0.53 16.49 5.82
C LEU A 276 -1.32 17.11 6.97
N THR A 277 -1.20 16.62 8.21
CA THR A 277 -1.87 17.20 9.39
C THR A 277 -1.55 18.69 9.60
N PRO A 278 -0.29 19.18 9.51
CA PRO A 278 0.00 20.61 9.61
C PRO A 278 -0.54 21.42 8.41
N ILE A 279 -0.67 20.81 7.23
CA ILE A 279 -1.15 21.47 6.01
C ILE A 279 -2.69 21.58 5.99
N PHE A 280 -3.42 20.58 6.48
CA PHE A 280 -4.89 20.62 6.60
C PHE A 280 -5.37 21.19 7.95
N GLY A 281 -4.51 21.23 8.97
CA GLY A 281 -4.82 21.83 10.28
C GLY A 281 -5.06 23.35 10.22
N SER A 282 -4.53 24.02 9.17
CA SER A 282 -4.81 25.42 8.89
C SER A 282 -6.14 25.64 8.16
N VAL A 283 -6.64 24.66 7.40
CA VAL A 283 -7.89 24.75 6.62
C VAL A 283 -9.12 24.28 7.42
N LEU A 284 -8.94 23.35 8.36
CA LEU A 284 -10.02 22.83 9.21
C LEU A 284 -10.18 23.57 10.55
N ARG A 285 -9.40 24.62 10.81
CA ARG A 285 -9.68 25.58 11.90
C ARG A 285 -10.87 26.49 11.54
N SER A 286 -12.02 25.88 11.26
CA SER A 286 -13.28 26.59 11.41
C SER A 286 -13.46 26.88 12.90
N SER A 287 -13.58 28.15 13.23
CA SER A 287 -13.72 28.70 14.57
C SER A 287 -15.04 28.27 15.22
N HIS A 288 -15.19 27.00 15.59
CA HIS A 288 -16.13 26.64 16.66
C HIS A 288 -15.47 26.97 18.00
N LYS A 289 -15.59 28.23 18.41
CA LYS A 289 -15.57 28.57 19.83
C LYS A 289 -16.79 27.89 20.45
N THR A 290 -16.66 26.64 20.89
CA THR A 290 -17.54 26.13 21.94
C THR A 290 -17.21 26.96 23.17
N SER A 291 -18.04 27.95 23.48
CA SER A 291 -18.02 28.57 24.80
C SER A 291 -18.29 27.46 25.81
N TYR A 292 -17.24 27.05 26.51
CA TYR A 292 -17.40 26.25 27.72
C TYR A 292 -18.13 27.15 28.72
N GLN A 293 -19.44 26.99 28.80
CA GLN A 293 -20.25 27.59 29.84
C GLN A 293 -19.98 26.75 31.09
N TYR A 294 -19.11 27.24 31.96
CA TYR A 294 -18.96 26.69 33.29
C TYR A 294 -20.35 26.69 33.95
N PRO A 295 -20.82 25.57 34.54
CA PRO A 295 -22.06 25.60 35.30
C PRO A 295 -21.79 26.46 36.54
N SER A 296 -22.25 27.71 36.51
CA SER A 296 -22.34 28.53 37.70
C SER A 296 -23.25 27.83 38.70
N GLY A 297 -22.77 27.69 39.93
CA GLY A 297 -23.35 26.84 40.95
C GLY A 297 -24.82 27.08 41.28
N PHE A 298 -25.39 26.01 41.84
CA PHE A 298 -26.54 25.93 42.73
C PHE A 298 -27.31 27.25 42.98
N GLN A 299 -28.45 27.39 42.32
CA GLN A 299 -29.49 28.35 42.72
C GLN A 299 -30.41 27.67 43.75
N THR A 300 -30.33 28.12 45.00
CA THR A 300 -31.28 27.74 46.05
C THR A 300 -32.63 28.41 45.78
N ILE A 301 -33.72 27.64 45.87
CA ILE A 301 -35.09 28.13 45.76
C ILE A 301 -35.41 28.95 47.02
N GLY A 302 -35.65 30.26 46.84
CA GLY A 302 -36.19 31.15 47.86
C GLY A 302 -35.36 32.41 48.07
N GLY A 303 -35.69 33.49 47.37
CA GLY A 303 -35.13 34.82 47.62
C GLY A 303 -35.24 35.75 46.41
N GLY A 304 -36.28 36.58 46.39
CA GLY A 304 -36.41 37.64 45.39
C GLY A 304 -35.39 38.76 45.61
N GLY A 305 -34.95 39.42 44.53
CA GLY A 305 -34.15 40.64 44.67
C GLY A 305 -33.38 41.08 43.43
N ARG A 306 -34.01 42.00 42.67
CA ARG A 306 -33.45 43.18 41.96
C ARG A 306 -32.05 43.12 41.33
N SER A 307 -32.06 43.37 40.01
CA SER A 307 -31.23 44.36 39.30
C SER A 307 -30.27 45.18 40.16
N GLY A 308 -28.97 45.08 39.87
CA GLY A 308 -27.94 45.99 40.37
C GLY A 308 -26.68 45.95 39.52
N LYS A 309 -26.50 46.98 38.66
CA LYS A 309 -25.19 47.41 38.18
C LYS A 309 -24.34 47.80 39.40
N SER A 310 -23.13 47.27 39.51
CA SER A 310 -22.07 47.93 40.29
C SER A 310 -20.72 47.75 39.58
N ASN A 311 -20.16 48.89 39.19
CA ASN A 311 -18.74 49.08 38.93
C ASN A 311 -18.04 49.16 40.30
N ASP A 312 -17.05 48.31 40.55
CA ASP A 312 -16.06 48.56 41.60
C ASP A 312 -14.67 48.09 41.12
N PRO A 313 -13.71 49.01 40.92
CA PRO A 313 -12.34 48.69 40.57
C PRO A 313 -11.46 48.66 41.84
N SER A 314 -11.65 47.67 42.71
CA SER A 314 -10.76 47.54 43.88
C SER A 314 -10.63 46.09 44.36
N ARG A 315 -9.76 45.32 43.68
CA ARG A 315 -9.08 44.13 44.24
C ARG A 315 -7.98 43.65 43.29
N ARG A 316 -6.85 44.36 43.28
CA ARG A 316 -5.58 43.83 42.75
C ARG A 316 -4.94 42.99 43.86
N GLY A 317 -5.11 41.67 43.79
CA GLY A 317 -4.24 40.73 44.52
C GLY A 317 -2.85 40.66 43.86
N PRO A 318 -1.80 40.24 44.59
CA PRO A 318 -0.45 40.16 44.06
C PRO A 318 -0.35 39.10 42.95
N PRO A 319 0.55 39.28 41.96
CA PRO A 319 0.67 38.37 40.83
C PRO A 319 1.26 37.03 41.32
N THR A 320 0.55 35.93 41.07
CA THR A 320 1.07 34.58 41.23
C THR A 320 2.22 34.34 40.25
N ALA A 321 3.37 33.88 40.74
CA ALA A 321 4.63 33.74 40.00
C ALA A 321 4.67 32.63 38.93
N ASN A 322 3.55 31.97 38.62
CA ASN A 322 3.47 30.96 37.56
C ASN A 322 2.11 31.02 36.86
N PRO A 323 1.96 31.74 35.74
CA PRO A 323 0.81 31.53 34.88
C PRO A 323 0.95 30.17 34.21
N ILE A 324 0.10 29.20 34.57
CA ILE A 324 -0.07 27.98 33.79
C ILE A 324 -0.57 28.43 32.41
N SER A 325 0.29 28.34 31.40
CA SER A 325 -0.11 28.62 30.03
C SER A 325 -1.18 27.62 29.63
N ALA A 326 -2.40 28.10 29.41
CA ALA A 326 -3.46 27.33 28.78
C ALA A 326 -3.16 27.20 27.27
N ASN A 327 -2.11 26.44 26.96
CA ASN A 327 -1.78 25.99 25.61
C ASN A 327 -1.40 24.51 25.69
N MET A 328 -2.33 23.69 26.18
CA MET A 328 -2.29 22.25 25.91
C MET A 328 -3.20 21.94 24.75
N SER A 329 -2.59 21.86 23.57
CA SER A 329 -3.16 21.13 22.44
C SER A 329 -3.13 19.65 22.78
N PHE A 330 -4.28 19.08 23.11
CA PHE A 330 -4.43 17.64 23.28
C PHE A 330 -4.39 16.96 21.91
N ASN A 331 -3.28 16.29 21.61
CA ASN A 331 -3.29 15.13 20.72
C ASN A 331 -3.05 13.86 21.56
N ASN A 332 -3.57 12.75 21.05
CA ASN A 332 -3.84 11.53 21.82
C ASN A 332 -2.59 10.83 22.40
N SER A 333 -2.82 10.26 23.60
CA SER A 333 -2.21 9.04 24.16
C SER A 333 -0.73 9.09 24.55
N GLU A 334 -0.45 9.68 25.72
CA GLU A 334 0.60 9.18 26.62
C GLU A 334 -0.05 8.78 27.93
N GLU A 335 0.04 7.50 28.27
CA GLU A 335 -0.32 6.98 29.59
C GLU A 335 0.77 7.42 30.56
N ARG A 336 0.56 8.57 31.23
CA ARG A 336 1.49 9.03 32.26
C ARG A 336 1.20 8.26 33.55
N ILE A 337 2.06 7.30 33.87
CA ILE A 337 2.11 6.63 35.18
C ILE A 337 2.25 7.71 36.26
N VAL A 338 1.20 7.92 37.04
CA VAL A 338 1.26 8.75 38.24
C VAL A 338 2.12 8.00 39.25
N LYS A 339 3.24 8.60 39.67
CA LYS A 339 3.94 8.15 40.88
C LYS A 339 3.03 8.46 42.06
N THR A 340 2.40 7.44 42.62
CA THR A 340 1.66 7.56 43.88
C THR A 340 2.67 7.71 45.00
N GLU A 341 2.79 8.91 45.56
CA GLU A 341 3.29 9.04 46.92
C GLU A 341 2.23 8.44 47.84
N ALA A 342 2.63 7.41 48.60
CA ALA A 342 1.76 6.71 49.53
C ALA A 342 1.41 7.62 50.72
N HIS A 343 0.25 8.27 50.67
CA HIS A 343 -0.38 8.76 51.89
C HIS A 343 -1.11 7.60 52.58
N ARG A 344 -0.66 7.29 53.81
CA ARG A 344 -1.30 6.33 54.72
C ARG A 344 -2.76 6.72 54.94
N MET A 345 -3.64 5.74 54.83
CA MET A 345 -5.09 5.89 55.00
C MET A 345 -5.47 5.48 56.43
N ASP A 346 -5.01 6.27 57.41
CA ASP A 346 -5.40 6.14 58.81
C ASP A 346 -5.88 7.51 59.32
N ASP A 347 -6.97 8.06 58.74
CA ASP A 347 -7.90 8.94 59.48
C ASP A 347 -9.11 9.33 58.60
N LEU A 348 -10.16 8.51 58.58
CA LEU A 348 -11.50 8.91 58.12
C LEU A 348 -12.56 8.13 58.90
N THR A 349 -12.55 8.25 60.23
CA THR A 349 -13.70 7.93 61.08
C THR A 349 -14.38 9.22 61.51
N ASP A 350 -15.08 9.90 60.61
CA ASP A 350 -16.36 10.56 60.93
C ASP A 350 -16.97 11.24 59.68
N TYR A 351 -17.89 10.55 58.99
CA TYR A 351 -19.09 11.20 58.43
C TYR A 351 -20.07 10.14 57.94
N SER A 352 -20.83 9.56 58.88
CA SER A 352 -22.06 8.86 58.54
C SER A 352 -23.14 9.88 58.23
N THR A 353 -23.45 10.07 56.94
CA THR A 353 -24.83 10.13 56.36
C THR A 353 -24.83 10.82 55.00
N SER A 354 -24.55 10.05 53.93
CA SER A 354 -25.06 10.37 52.59
C SER A 354 -25.35 9.07 51.87
N LYS A 355 -26.62 8.84 51.52
CA LYS A 355 -27.04 7.68 50.71
C LYS A 355 -26.54 7.87 49.28
N GLY A 356 -25.33 7.38 49.00
CA GLY A 356 -24.77 7.27 47.66
C GLY A 356 -24.21 5.86 47.44
N ILE A 357 -24.34 5.33 46.22
CA ILE A 357 -23.74 4.06 45.83
C ILE A 357 -22.24 4.27 45.65
N ILE A 358 -21.43 3.60 46.47
CA ILE A 358 -19.96 3.57 46.34
C ILE A 358 -19.61 2.38 45.46
N VAL A 359 -18.97 2.64 44.32
CA VAL A 359 -18.41 1.61 43.44
C VAL A 359 -16.90 1.61 43.62
N SER A 360 -16.36 0.57 44.26
CA SER A 360 -14.91 0.35 44.39
C SER A 360 -14.45 -0.59 43.28
N ASN A 361 -13.50 -0.14 42.44
CA ASN A 361 -12.80 -1.01 41.51
C ASN A 361 -11.50 -1.50 42.17
N VAL A 362 -11.42 -2.80 42.46
CA VAL A 362 -10.18 -3.44 42.92
C VAL A 362 -9.37 -3.83 41.68
N VAL A 363 -8.14 -3.34 41.59
CA VAL A 363 -7.19 -3.72 40.54
C VAL A 363 -6.08 -4.54 41.20
N GLU A 364 -6.05 -5.83 40.92
CA GLU A 364 -5.01 -6.75 41.37
C GLU A 364 -3.91 -6.80 40.30
N VAL A 365 -2.71 -6.33 40.65
CA VAL A 365 -1.55 -6.32 39.75
C VAL A 365 -0.60 -7.44 40.19
N ILE A 366 -0.57 -8.53 39.43
CA ILE A 366 0.35 -9.65 39.64
C ILE A 366 1.65 -9.34 38.89
N HIS A 367 2.75 -9.19 39.62
CA HIS A 367 4.10 -9.10 39.05
C HIS A 367 4.75 -10.49 39.04
N GLU A 368 5.02 -11.04 37.85
CA GLU A 368 5.91 -12.21 37.72
C GLU A 368 7.37 -11.75 37.72
N ASP A 369 8.05 -11.93 38.86
CA ASP A 369 9.50 -11.76 38.95
C ASP A 369 10.22 -13.00 38.43
N LYS A 370 10.77 -12.89 37.21
CA LYS A 370 11.65 -13.90 36.64
C LYS A 370 13.07 -13.72 37.17
N LYS A 371 13.44 -14.47 38.23
CA LYS A 371 14.83 -14.65 38.64
C LYS A 371 15.21 -16.13 38.63
N GLY A 372 16.26 -16.43 37.87
CA GLY A 372 16.83 -17.75 37.72
C GLY A 372 17.55 -18.24 38.97
N GLY A 373 17.70 -19.56 39.06
CA GLY A 373 18.45 -20.24 40.11
C GLY A 373 18.65 -21.71 39.80
N SER A 374 19.84 -22.02 39.30
CA SER A 374 20.68 -23.17 39.66
C SER A 374 20.05 -24.57 39.78
N SER A 375 20.40 -25.40 38.81
CA SER A 375 20.44 -26.86 38.91
C SER A 375 21.45 -27.35 39.96
N ARG A 376 20.99 -28.05 41.01
CA ARG A 376 21.62 -29.25 41.61
C ARG A 376 20.93 -29.63 42.92
N SER A 377 20.33 -30.82 42.96
CA SER A 377 20.70 -31.95 43.84
C SER A 377 19.57 -32.97 43.80
N GLY A 378 19.94 -34.22 43.52
CA GLY A 378 19.05 -35.36 43.61
C GLY A 378 19.29 -36.06 44.95
N GLU A 379 18.18 -36.45 45.57
CA GLU A 379 17.94 -37.44 46.62
C GLU A 379 16.39 -37.52 46.62
N GLY A 380 15.69 -38.63 46.39
CA GLY A 380 15.95 -40.00 46.77
C GLY A 380 15.15 -40.33 48.03
N SER A 381 13.85 -40.65 47.91
CA SER A 381 13.15 -41.53 48.86
C SER A 381 11.71 -41.81 48.43
N ASP A 382 11.42 -43.09 48.33
CA ASP A 382 10.15 -43.77 48.11
C ASP A 382 9.06 -43.46 49.15
N GLY A 383 7.80 -43.78 48.81
CA GLY A 383 6.76 -44.02 49.81
C GLY A 383 5.34 -43.94 49.28
N LEU A 384 4.74 -45.10 48.98
CA LEU A 384 3.31 -45.32 48.81
C LEU A 384 2.50 -44.66 49.95
N TRP A 385 1.39 -43.99 49.62
CA TRP A 385 -0.02 -44.41 49.86
C TRP A 385 -0.97 -43.34 49.32
#